data_AF-A0A818S5Z7-F1
#
_entry.id   AF-A0A818S5Z7-F1
#
_cell.length_a   1.000
_cell.length_b   1.000
_cell.length_c   1.000
_cell.angle_alpha   90.00
_cell.angle_beta   90.00
_cell.angle_gamma   90.00
#
_symmetry.space_group_name_H-M   'P 1'
#
loop_
_entity.id
_entity.type
_entity.pdbx_description
1 polymer ?
#
loop_
_entity_poly.entity_id
_entity_poly.type
_entity_poly.pdbx_seq_one_letter_code
_entity_poly.pdbx_strand_id
1 'polypeptide(L)'
;MFNLKKGKNSILIFECLTAERDQYESQLEQEKQTIQRLIQELRNETKQQREDERAVTDQNKQVRSYEEKLKQNENQETAAQNDELMATLDETQAEANLKDAQWALDKPERKLKNMKDANVEDSDAINKAHIDYQHCLTNFNQLKNTLENRRRVLATRKQSHLEAQTLVNTTRQELQEAKNSLERKEEKLAN
;
A
#
# COMPACT_ATOMS: atom_id res chain seq x y z
N MET A 1 -13.96 -92.86 52.60
CA MET A 1 -13.64 -91.45 52.87
C MET A 1 -13.19 -90.81 51.56
N PHE A 2 -14.01 -89.94 50.96
CA PHE A 2 -13.66 -89.25 49.71
C PHE A 2 -12.66 -88.13 50.00
N ASN A 3 -11.63 -88.04 49.15
CA ASN A 3 -10.44 -87.23 49.36
C ASN A 3 -10.72 -85.75 49.02
N LEU A 4 -11.35 -85.03 49.95
CA LEU A 4 -11.77 -83.62 49.83
C LEU A 4 -10.63 -82.61 49.55
N LYS A 5 -9.35 -83.02 49.66
CA LYS A 5 -8.19 -82.13 49.42
C LYS A 5 -7.94 -81.85 47.92
N LYS A 6 -8.29 -82.77 47.01
CA LYS A 6 -8.08 -82.55 45.56
C LYS A 6 -9.09 -81.55 44.96
N GLY A 7 -10.33 -81.54 45.43
CA GLY A 7 -11.37 -80.64 44.95
C GLY A 7 -11.17 -79.18 45.38
N LYS A 8 -10.53 -78.93 46.53
CA LYS A 8 -10.25 -77.57 47.01
C LYS A 8 -9.13 -76.88 46.23
N ASN A 9 -8.09 -77.62 45.82
CA ASN A 9 -7.02 -77.07 44.98
C ASN A 9 -7.50 -76.72 43.57
N SER A 10 -8.43 -77.50 42.98
CA SER A 10 -8.99 -77.18 41.67
C SER A 10 -9.91 -75.95 41.70
N ILE A 11 -10.61 -75.71 42.80
CA ILE A 11 -11.44 -74.50 42.98
C ILE A 11 -10.55 -73.25 43.10
N LEU A 12 -9.48 -73.32 43.91
CA LEU A 12 -8.51 -72.23 44.05
C LEU A 12 -7.82 -71.87 42.72
N ILE A 13 -7.43 -72.86 41.92
CA ILE A 13 -6.84 -72.62 40.59
C ILE A 13 -7.85 -71.95 39.66
N PHE A 14 -9.11 -72.41 39.68
CA PHE A 14 -10.17 -71.80 38.88
C PHE A 14 -10.44 -70.35 39.29
N GLU A 15 -10.52 -70.05 40.59
CA GLU A 15 -10.68 -68.70 41.11
C GLU A 15 -9.52 -67.77 40.71
N CYS A 16 -8.27 -68.25 40.78
CA CYS A 16 -7.09 -67.49 40.31
C CYS A 16 -7.14 -67.19 38.81
N LEU A 17 -7.44 -68.19 37.96
CA LEU A 17 -7.53 -67.98 36.51
C LEU A 17 -8.67 -67.05 36.11
N THR A 18 -9.78 -67.08 36.86
CA THR A 18 -10.92 -66.18 36.62
C THR A 18 -10.54 -64.74 36.97
N ALA A 19 -9.84 -64.53 38.09
CA ALA A 19 -9.34 -63.21 38.48
C ALA A 19 -8.30 -62.66 37.49
N GLU A 20 -7.39 -63.49 36.98
CA GLU A 20 -6.43 -63.09 35.93
C GLU A 20 -7.16 -62.72 34.63
N ARG A 21 -8.15 -63.49 34.20
CA ARG A 21 -8.98 -63.14 33.03
C ARG A 21 -9.66 -61.78 33.22
N ASP A 22 -10.32 -61.58 34.35
CA ASP A 22 -11.04 -60.33 34.63
C ASP A 22 -10.08 -59.13 34.67
N GLN A 23 -8.85 -59.34 35.17
CA GLN A 23 -7.79 -58.34 35.14
C GLN A 23 -7.33 -58.01 33.71
N TYR A 24 -7.12 -59.02 32.86
CA TYR A 24 -6.76 -58.82 31.46
C TYR A 24 -7.90 -58.16 30.66
N GLU A 25 -9.16 -58.52 30.90
CA GLU A 25 -10.31 -57.88 30.28
C GLU A 25 -10.42 -56.41 30.69
N SER A 26 -10.17 -56.09 31.97
CA SER A 26 -10.13 -54.71 32.44
C SER A 26 -8.99 -53.90 31.81
N GLN A 27 -7.79 -54.47 31.69
CA GLN A 27 -6.65 -53.84 31.01
C GLN A 27 -6.94 -53.59 29.53
N LEU A 28 -7.49 -54.58 28.82
CA LEU A 28 -7.86 -54.45 27.42
C LEU A 28 -8.91 -53.35 27.20
N GLU A 29 -9.87 -53.22 28.11
CA GLU A 29 -10.89 -52.17 28.03
C GLU A 29 -10.29 -50.77 28.27
N GLN A 30 -9.37 -50.63 29.24
CA GLN A 30 -8.62 -49.38 29.45
C GLN A 30 -7.76 -49.01 28.24
N GLU A 31 -7.08 -49.97 27.62
CA GLU A 31 -6.29 -49.75 26.41
C GLU A 31 -7.18 -49.34 25.23
N LYS A 32 -8.34 -49.98 25.03
CA LYS A 32 -9.30 -49.59 24.00
C LYS A 32 -9.78 -48.14 24.19
N GLN A 33 -10.13 -47.76 25.42
CA GLN A 33 -10.53 -46.39 25.74
C GLN A 33 -9.39 -45.40 25.48
N THR A 34 -8.16 -45.77 25.83
CA THR A 34 -6.96 -44.96 25.59
C THR A 34 -6.72 -44.77 24.09
N ILE A 35 -6.80 -45.84 23.30
CA ILE A 35 -6.65 -45.79 21.84
C ILE A 35 -7.76 -44.94 21.22
N GLN A 36 -9.02 -45.09 21.64
CA GLN A 36 -10.13 -44.27 21.15
C GLN A 36 -9.92 -42.79 21.44
N ARG A 37 -9.43 -42.45 22.64
CA ARG A 37 -9.08 -41.08 23.01
C ARG A 37 -7.97 -40.53 22.11
N LEU A 38 -6.87 -41.27 21.94
CA LEU A 38 -5.75 -40.87 21.08
C LEU A 38 -6.18 -40.68 19.61
N ILE A 39 -7.05 -41.55 19.09
CA ILE A 39 -7.62 -41.39 17.74
C ILE A 39 -8.41 -40.08 17.63
N GLN A 40 -9.18 -39.72 18.67
CA GLN A 40 -9.95 -38.48 18.66
C GLN A 40 -9.05 -37.25 18.78
N GLU A 41 -8.03 -37.28 19.63
CA GLU A 41 -7.02 -36.22 19.74
C GLU A 41 -6.32 -36.00 18.40
N LEU A 42 -5.82 -37.06 17.75
CA LEU A 42 -5.19 -36.99 16.43
C LEU A 42 -6.13 -36.42 15.36
N ARG A 43 -7.41 -36.78 15.38
CA ARG A 43 -8.40 -36.22 14.44
C ARG A 43 -8.60 -34.72 14.65
N ASN A 44 -8.64 -34.29 15.91
CA ASN A 44 -8.79 -32.88 16.25
C ASN A 44 -7.54 -32.09 15.83
N GLU A 45 -6.34 -32.60 16.12
CA GLU A 45 -5.06 -32.00 15.71
C GLU A 45 -4.94 -31.90 14.19
N THR A 46 -5.27 -32.98 13.47
CA THR A 46 -5.24 -32.98 11.99
C THR A 46 -6.22 -31.96 11.40
N LYS A 47 -7.39 -31.79 12.04
CA LYS A 47 -8.36 -30.77 11.61
C LYS A 47 -7.82 -29.36 11.85
N GLN A 48 -7.25 -29.11 13.03
CA GLN A 48 -6.66 -27.82 13.38
C GLN A 48 -5.51 -27.45 12.44
N GLN A 49 -4.57 -28.37 12.17
CA GLN A 49 -3.48 -28.15 11.22
C GLN A 49 -3.98 -27.73 9.84
N ARG A 50 -5.03 -28.39 9.31
CA ARG A 50 -5.61 -28.02 8.02
C ARG A 50 -6.25 -26.64 8.02
N GLU A 51 -6.83 -26.22 9.14
CA GLU A 51 -7.41 -24.88 9.29
C GLU A 51 -6.31 -23.82 9.33
N ASP A 52 -5.22 -24.08 10.04
CA ASP A 52 -4.06 -23.18 10.13
C ASP A 52 -3.31 -23.08 8.78
N GLU A 53 -3.11 -24.19 8.07
CA GLU A 53 -2.55 -24.21 6.71
C GLU A 53 -3.36 -23.37 5.72
N ARG A 54 -4.69 -23.46 5.80
CA ARG A 54 -5.59 -22.62 4.97
C ARG A 54 -5.45 -21.15 5.33
N ALA A 55 -5.40 -20.82 6.62
CA ALA A 55 -5.24 -19.45 7.08
C ALA A 55 -3.90 -18.83 6.63
N VAL A 56 -2.81 -19.60 6.63
CA VAL A 56 -1.51 -19.20 6.08
C VAL A 56 -1.60 -18.99 4.57
N THR A 57 -2.23 -19.92 3.85
CA THR A 57 -2.41 -19.83 2.39
C THR A 57 -3.20 -18.58 1.99
N ASP A 58 -4.28 -18.27 2.68
CA ASP A 58 -5.11 -17.11 2.37
C ASP A 58 -4.41 -15.79 2.73
N GLN A 59 -3.66 -15.76 3.84
CA GLN A 59 -2.82 -14.62 4.18
C GLN A 59 -1.72 -14.39 3.12
N ASN A 60 -1.10 -15.46 2.64
CA ASN A 60 -0.12 -15.41 1.55
C ASN A 60 -0.71 -14.81 0.26
N LYS A 61 -1.93 -15.18 -0.11
CA LYS A 61 -2.63 -14.57 -1.26
C LYS A 61 -2.87 -13.08 -1.03
N GLN A 62 -3.26 -12.68 0.18
CA GLN A 62 -3.47 -11.28 0.52
C GLN A 62 -2.16 -10.47 0.40
N VAL A 63 -1.05 -11.00 0.91
CA VAL A 63 0.28 -10.38 0.76
C VAL A 63 0.62 -10.17 -0.71
N ARG A 64 0.50 -11.21 -1.55
CA ARG A 64 0.76 -11.10 -3.01
C ARG A 64 -0.12 -10.04 -3.68
N SER A 65 -1.41 -9.99 -3.31
CA SER A 65 -2.32 -8.97 -3.83
C SER A 65 -1.88 -7.55 -3.47
N TYR A 66 -1.40 -7.33 -2.24
CA TYR A 66 -0.86 -6.03 -1.83
C TYR A 66 0.46 -5.70 -2.54
N GLU A 67 1.33 -6.68 -2.79
CA GLU A 67 2.57 -6.46 -3.56
C GLU A 67 2.28 -6.02 -5.00
N GLU A 68 1.31 -6.65 -5.65
CA GLU A 68 0.86 -6.26 -7.00
C GLU A 68 0.24 -4.86 -7.00
N LYS A 69 -0.62 -4.54 -6.03
CA LYS A 69 -1.22 -3.21 -5.87
C LYS A 69 -0.15 -2.15 -5.58
N LEU A 70 0.82 -2.44 -4.74
CA LEU A 70 1.91 -1.53 -4.42
C LEU A 70 2.69 -1.18 -5.68
N LYS A 71 3.06 -2.18 -6.49
CA LYS A 71 3.75 -1.96 -7.76
C LYS A 71 2.93 -1.11 -8.73
N GLN A 72 1.62 -1.32 -8.81
CA GLN A 72 0.73 -0.49 -9.63
C GLN A 72 0.68 0.96 -9.13
N ASN A 73 0.57 1.16 -7.83
CA ASN A 73 0.54 2.49 -7.22
C ASN A 73 1.88 3.22 -7.38
N GLU A 74 3.01 2.54 -7.23
CA GLU A 74 4.35 3.13 -7.44
C GLU A 74 4.55 3.59 -8.89
N ASN A 75 4.03 2.82 -9.87
CA ASN A 75 4.03 3.25 -11.27
C ASN A 75 3.14 4.49 -11.49
N GLN A 76 1.99 4.57 -10.82
CA GLN A 76 1.11 5.74 -10.89
C GLN A 76 1.72 6.98 -10.22
N GLU A 77 2.37 6.82 -9.06
CA GLU A 77 3.11 7.89 -8.39
C GLU A 77 4.22 8.42 -9.29
N THR A 78 5.00 7.53 -9.91
CA THR A 78 6.06 7.90 -10.87
C THR A 78 5.50 8.68 -12.06
N ALA A 79 4.37 8.25 -12.62
CA ALA A 79 3.72 8.96 -13.72
C ALA A 79 3.23 10.35 -13.28
N ALA A 80 2.61 10.47 -12.11
CA ALA A 80 2.13 11.74 -11.56
C ALA A 80 3.29 12.70 -11.23
N GLN A 81 4.40 12.18 -10.70
CA GLN A 81 5.62 12.94 -10.46
C GLN A 81 6.22 13.48 -11.75
N ASN A 82 6.27 12.67 -12.83
CA ASN A 82 6.74 13.11 -14.13
C ASN A 82 5.85 14.23 -14.71
N ASP A 83 4.53 14.09 -14.60
CA ASP A 83 3.58 15.14 -15.01
C ASP A 83 3.79 16.44 -14.23
N GLU A 84 4.04 16.37 -12.91
CA GLU A 84 4.36 17.54 -12.08
C GLU A 84 5.67 18.20 -12.54
N LEU A 85 6.72 17.41 -12.80
CA LEU A 85 8.02 17.92 -13.24
C LEU A 85 7.90 18.62 -14.60
N MET A 86 7.18 18.03 -15.55
CA MET A 86 6.92 18.64 -16.86
C MET A 86 6.14 19.95 -16.71
N ALA A 87 5.11 19.99 -15.88
CA ALA A 87 4.37 21.22 -15.60
C ALA A 87 5.23 22.29 -14.91
N THR A 88 6.18 21.88 -14.06
CA THR A 88 7.13 22.79 -13.40
C THR A 88 8.11 23.39 -14.40
N LEU A 89 8.60 22.58 -15.36
CA LEU A 89 9.44 23.07 -16.46
C LEU A 89 8.67 24.08 -17.34
N ASP A 90 7.41 23.77 -17.66
CA ASP A 90 6.55 24.67 -18.42
C ASP A 90 6.28 25.99 -17.67
N GLU A 91 6.03 25.96 -16.36
CA GLU A 91 5.91 27.18 -15.57
C GLU A 91 7.21 27.99 -15.62
N THR A 92 8.35 27.36 -15.34
CA THR A 92 9.67 28.00 -15.32
C THR A 92 9.98 28.67 -16.66
N GLN A 93 9.66 28.00 -17.78
CA GLN A 93 9.84 28.59 -19.11
C GLN A 93 8.90 29.78 -19.34
N ALA A 94 7.66 29.73 -18.85
CA ALA A 94 6.74 30.86 -18.97
C ALA A 94 7.16 32.05 -18.11
N GLU A 95 7.75 31.82 -16.93
CA GLU A 95 8.35 32.88 -16.11
C GLU A 95 9.52 33.55 -16.82
N ALA A 96 10.41 32.77 -17.44
CA ALA A 96 11.51 33.30 -18.24
C ALA A 96 10.99 34.16 -19.39
N ASN A 97 10.02 33.66 -20.16
CA ASN A 97 9.40 34.41 -21.27
C ASN A 97 8.73 35.71 -20.80
N LEU A 98 8.08 35.69 -19.63
CA LEU A 98 7.45 36.88 -19.06
C LEU A 98 8.49 37.93 -18.66
N LYS A 99 9.64 37.49 -18.11
CA LYS A 99 10.75 38.36 -17.75
C LYS A 99 11.38 39.01 -18.99
N ASP A 100 11.56 38.26 -20.07
CA ASP A 100 12.05 38.79 -21.35
C ASP A 100 11.06 39.80 -21.95
N ALA A 101 9.76 39.52 -21.87
CA ALA A 101 8.72 40.44 -22.32
C ALA A 101 8.66 41.73 -21.48
N GLN A 102 8.90 41.65 -20.17
CA GLN A 102 9.02 42.83 -19.31
C GLN A 102 10.18 43.71 -19.77
N TRP A 103 11.36 43.14 -20.02
CA TRP A 103 12.51 43.91 -20.51
C TRP A 103 12.25 44.55 -21.87
N ALA A 104 11.51 43.87 -22.75
CA ALA A 104 11.07 44.44 -24.03
C ALA A 104 10.10 45.61 -23.86
N LEU A 105 9.25 45.60 -22.82
CA LEU A 105 8.29 46.66 -22.49
C LEU A 105 8.96 47.91 -21.88
N ASP A 106 10.01 47.73 -21.07
CA ASP A 106 10.64 48.82 -20.31
C ASP A 106 11.20 49.94 -21.20
N LYS A 107 11.64 49.62 -22.43
CA LYS A 107 12.25 50.61 -23.35
C LYS A 107 11.19 51.51 -24.00
N PRO A 108 10.12 50.97 -24.63
CA PRO A 108 8.98 51.77 -25.07
C PRO A 108 8.34 52.59 -23.95
N GLU A 109 8.18 52.01 -22.75
CA GLU A 109 7.62 52.70 -21.60
C GLU A 109 8.44 53.93 -21.19
N ARG A 110 9.77 53.75 -21.02
CA ARG A 110 10.69 54.85 -20.73
C ARG A 110 10.67 55.92 -21.81
N LYS A 111 10.66 55.52 -23.09
CA LYS A 111 10.61 56.47 -24.22
C LYS A 111 9.33 57.29 -24.20
N LEU A 112 8.17 56.65 -23.99
CA LEU A 112 6.88 57.32 -23.91
C LEU A 112 6.82 58.26 -22.71
N LYS A 113 7.34 57.84 -21.55
CA LYS A 113 7.43 58.67 -20.35
C LYS A 113 8.29 59.91 -20.59
N ASN A 114 9.51 59.75 -21.12
CA ASN A 114 10.41 60.86 -21.39
C ASN A 114 9.83 61.87 -22.40
N MET A 115 9.08 61.40 -23.41
CA MET A 115 8.41 62.29 -24.38
C MET A 115 7.28 63.09 -23.74
N LYS A 116 6.52 62.49 -22.83
CA LYS A 116 5.49 63.19 -22.04
C LYS A 116 6.13 64.22 -21.11
N ASP A 117 7.18 63.84 -20.38
CA ASP A 117 7.88 64.71 -19.42
C ASP A 117 8.57 65.90 -20.12
N ALA A 118 9.01 65.72 -21.37
CA ALA A 118 9.65 66.76 -22.17
C ALA A 118 8.66 67.68 -22.93
N ASN A 119 7.34 67.53 -22.75
CA ASN A 119 6.30 68.28 -23.47
C ASN A 119 6.51 68.28 -25.00
N VAL A 120 6.87 67.14 -25.59
CA VAL A 120 7.03 67.03 -27.04
C VAL A 120 5.69 67.30 -27.72
N GLU A 121 5.62 68.26 -28.64
CA GLU A 121 4.39 68.59 -29.38
C GLU A 121 4.22 67.77 -30.68
N ASP A 122 5.24 66.98 -31.05
CA ASP A 122 5.22 66.13 -32.24
C ASP A 122 4.30 64.90 -32.03
N SER A 123 3.06 65.07 -32.47
CA SER A 123 1.97 64.09 -32.40
C SER A 123 2.35 62.75 -33.03
N ASP A 124 3.11 62.75 -34.13
CA ASP A 124 3.43 61.51 -34.87
C ASP A 124 4.48 60.67 -34.14
N ALA A 125 5.50 61.31 -33.57
CA ALA A 125 6.52 60.64 -32.77
C ALA A 125 5.93 60.05 -31.47
N ILE A 126 5.01 60.77 -30.83
CA ILE A 126 4.28 60.31 -29.65
C ILE A 126 3.36 59.15 -29.99
N ASN A 127 2.59 59.25 -31.09
CA ASN A 127 1.71 58.18 -31.54
C ASN A 127 2.48 56.90 -31.85
N LYS A 128 3.64 57.00 -32.53
CA LYS A 128 4.49 55.84 -32.79
C LYS A 128 5.01 55.20 -31.51
N ALA A 129 5.53 56.00 -30.57
CA ALA A 129 5.98 55.49 -29.27
C ALA A 129 4.84 54.85 -28.46
N HIS A 130 3.63 55.39 -28.58
CA HIS A 130 2.44 54.83 -27.94
C HIS A 130 2.05 53.48 -28.54
N ILE A 131 2.05 53.35 -29.87
CA ILE A 131 1.75 52.08 -30.56
C ILE A 131 2.78 51.00 -30.18
N ASP A 132 4.07 51.34 -30.18
CA ASP A 132 5.15 50.43 -29.78
C ASP A 132 4.95 49.94 -28.32
N TYR A 133 4.60 50.86 -27.41
CA TYR A 133 4.29 50.53 -26.01
C TYR A 133 3.07 49.61 -25.90
N GLN A 134 1.96 49.94 -26.58
CA GLN A 134 0.74 49.14 -26.54
C GLN A 134 0.96 47.72 -27.09
N HIS A 135 1.76 47.57 -28.13
CA HIS A 135 2.11 46.26 -28.67
C HIS A 135 2.89 45.41 -27.65
N CYS A 136 3.95 45.98 -27.05
CA CYS A 136 4.71 45.29 -26.00
C CYS A 136 3.86 44.98 -24.77
N LEU A 137 2.99 45.90 -24.36
CA LEU A 137 2.10 45.74 -23.20
C LEU A 137 1.07 44.62 -23.44
N THR A 138 0.54 44.52 -24.66
CA THR A 138 -0.39 43.46 -25.04
C THR A 138 0.29 42.09 -24.96
N ASN A 139 1.50 41.95 -25.51
CA ASN A 139 2.27 40.72 -25.42
C ASN A 139 2.61 40.34 -23.96
N PHE A 140 3.04 41.32 -23.15
CA PHE A 140 3.31 41.10 -21.73
C PHE A 140 2.08 40.59 -20.97
N ASN A 141 0.92 41.21 -21.16
CA ASN A 141 -0.32 40.80 -20.51
C ASN A 141 -0.78 39.42 -20.95
N GLN A 142 -0.60 39.06 -22.22
CA GLN A 142 -0.89 37.71 -22.73
C GLN A 142 0.00 36.66 -22.03
N LEU A 143 1.31 36.90 -21.97
CA LEU A 143 2.25 36.00 -21.29
C LEU A 143 1.97 35.88 -19.79
N LYS A 144 1.56 36.99 -19.14
CA LYS A 144 1.15 36.98 -17.73
C LYS A 144 -0.04 36.07 -17.50
N ASN A 145 -1.08 36.18 -18.33
CA ASN A 145 -2.26 35.31 -18.26
C ASN A 145 -1.89 33.84 -18.54
N THR A 146 -0.97 33.59 -19.48
CA THR A 146 -0.45 32.25 -19.75
C THR A 146 0.25 31.67 -18.52
N LEU A 147 1.10 32.43 -17.85
CA LEU A 147 1.79 32.00 -16.63
C LEU A 147 0.79 31.67 -15.51
N GLU A 148 -0.21 32.52 -15.29
CA GLU A 148 -1.27 32.25 -14.30
C GLU A 148 -2.02 30.95 -14.58
N ASN A 149 -2.33 30.66 -15.85
CA ASN A 149 -2.95 29.40 -16.23
C ASN A 149 -2.02 28.20 -16.00
N ARG A 150 -0.74 28.30 -16.35
CA ARG A 150 0.25 27.24 -16.10
C ARG A 150 0.42 26.94 -14.60
N ARG A 151 0.42 27.98 -13.76
CA ARG A 151 0.44 27.85 -12.30
C ARG A 151 -0.75 27.08 -11.75
N ARG A 152 -1.95 27.34 -12.27
CA ARG A 152 -3.16 26.57 -11.89
C ARG A 152 -3.02 25.10 -12.27
N VAL A 153 -2.53 24.82 -13.48
CA VAL A 153 -2.27 23.44 -13.92
C VAL A 153 -1.25 22.76 -13.02
N LEU A 154 -0.13 23.41 -12.69
CA LEU A 154 0.88 22.84 -11.80
C LEU A 154 0.30 22.54 -10.42
N ALA A 155 -0.52 23.42 -9.85
CA ALA A 155 -1.16 23.17 -8.56
C ALA A 155 -2.02 21.90 -8.58
N THR A 156 -2.79 21.68 -9.66
CA THR A 156 -3.56 20.44 -9.84
C THR A 156 -2.64 19.22 -9.97
N ARG A 157 -1.53 19.31 -10.71
CA ARG A 157 -0.58 18.19 -10.86
C ARG A 157 0.12 17.83 -9.54
N LYS A 158 0.50 18.83 -8.75
CA LYS A 158 1.03 18.65 -7.38
C LYS A 158 0.06 17.91 -6.49
N GLN A 159 -1.22 18.25 -6.57
CA GLN A 159 -2.26 17.54 -5.82
C GLN A 159 -2.39 16.08 -6.27
N SER A 160 -2.43 15.81 -7.57
CA SER A 160 -2.51 14.43 -8.09
C SER A 160 -1.29 13.59 -7.70
N HIS A 161 -0.08 14.17 -7.72
CA HIS A 161 1.13 13.48 -7.24
C HIS A 161 1.05 13.17 -5.75
N LEU A 162 0.58 14.11 -4.92
CA LEU A 162 0.38 13.88 -3.48
C LEU A 162 -0.65 12.77 -3.21
N GLU A 163 -1.75 12.74 -3.96
CA GLU A 163 -2.76 11.70 -3.86
C GLU A 163 -2.19 10.32 -4.22
N ALA A 164 -1.41 10.22 -5.31
CA ALA A 164 -0.75 8.98 -5.71
C ALA A 164 0.27 8.50 -4.66
N GLN A 165 1.08 9.42 -4.12
CA GLN A 165 2.02 9.13 -3.03
C GLN A 165 1.31 8.63 -1.77
N THR A 166 0.15 9.19 -1.44
CA THR A 166 -0.66 8.74 -0.30
C THR A 166 -1.11 7.29 -0.49
N LEU A 167 -1.55 6.91 -1.70
CA LEU A 167 -1.95 5.54 -2.01
C LEU A 167 -0.78 4.54 -1.89
N VAL A 168 0.42 4.92 -2.34
CA VAL A 168 1.63 4.11 -2.18
C VAL A 168 1.93 3.87 -0.71
N ASN A 169 1.92 4.93 0.10
CA ASN A 169 2.21 4.84 1.54
C ASN A 169 1.20 3.96 2.28
N THR A 170 -0.10 4.16 2.05
CA THR A 170 -1.15 3.33 2.66
C THR A 170 -0.99 1.87 2.26
N THR A 171 -0.79 1.58 0.97
CA THR A 171 -0.63 0.20 0.49
C THR A 171 0.62 -0.46 1.05
N ARG A 172 1.72 0.29 1.20
CA ARG A 172 2.96 -0.19 1.81
C ARG A 172 2.76 -0.54 3.28
N GLN A 173 1.99 0.27 4.01
CA GLN A 173 1.66 -0.02 5.41
C GLN A 173 0.79 -1.28 5.52
N GLU A 174 -0.29 -1.39 4.73
CA GLU A 174 -1.16 -2.57 4.70
C GLU A 174 -0.38 -3.86 4.34
N LEU A 175 0.55 -3.75 3.37
CA LEU A 175 1.44 -4.85 3.01
C LEU A 175 2.31 -5.29 4.20
N GLN A 176 2.89 -4.32 4.92
CA GLN A 176 3.73 -4.63 6.07
C GLN A 176 2.94 -5.31 7.20
N GLU A 177 1.73 -4.83 7.48
CA GLU A 177 0.84 -5.44 8.46
C GLU A 177 0.44 -6.86 8.05
N ALA A 178 0.15 -7.08 6.76
CA ALA A 178 -0.16 -8.41 6.22
C ALA A 178 1.05 -9.37 6.30
N LYS A 179 2.28 -8.89 6.04
CA LYS A 179 3.51 -9.67 6.18
C LYS A 179 3.78 -10.06 7.63
N ASN A 180 3.67 -9.11 8.55
CA ASN A 180 3.83 -9.38 9.99
C ASN A 180 2.78 -10.40 10.50
N SER A 181 1.55 -10.32 10.00
CA SER A 181 0.49 -11.27 10.33
C SER A 181 0.79 -12.67 9.79
N LEU A 182 1.33 -12.76 8.57
CA LEU A 182 1.75 -14.02 7.97
C LEU A 182 2.87 -14.69 8.76
N GLU A 183 3.93 -13.95 9.09
CA GLU A 183 5.08 -14.45 9.86
C GLU A 183 4.64 -15.06 11.19
N ARG A 184 3.78 -14.38 11.95
CA ARG A 184 3.22 -14.90 13.21
C ARG A 184 2.40 -16.18 13.03
N LYS A 185 1.74 -16.36 11.89
CA LYS A 185 0.94 -17.57 11.59
C LYS A 185 1.85 -18.73 11.17
N GLU A 186 2.88 -18.44 10.37
CA GLU A 186 3.88 -19.42 9.97
C GLU A 186 4.68 -19.92 11.19
N GLU A 187 5.05 -19.04 12.12
CA GLU A 187 5.67 -19.42 13.40
C GLU A 187 4.79 -20.33 14.25
N LYS A 188 3.47 -20.08 14.28
CA LYS A 188 2.53 -20.95 15.00
C LYS A 188 2.39 -22.33 14.35
N LEU A 189 2.50 -22.42 13.02
CA LEU A 189 2.43 -23.69 12.31
C LEU A 189 3.69 -24.54 12.50
N ALA A 190 4.83 -23.90 12.78
CA ALA A 190 6.13 -24.55 12.94
C ALA A 190 6.40 -25.08 14.37
N ASN A 191 5.62 -24.66 15.37
CA ASN A 191 5.73 -25.08 16.77
C ASN A 191 4.63 -26.08 17.15
#